data_AF-A0A455TZV6-F1
#
_entry.id   AF-A0A455TZV6-F1
#
_cell.length_a   1.000
_cell.length_b   1.000
_cell.length_c   1.000
_cell.angle_alpha   90.00
_cell.angle_beta   90.00
_cell.angle_gamma   90.00
#
_symmetry.space_group_name_H-M   'P 1'
#
loop_
_entity.id
_entity.type
_entity.pdbx_description
1 polymer ?
#
loop_
_entity_poly.entity_id
_entity_poly.type
_entity_poly.pdbx_seq_one_letter_code
_entity_poly.pdbx_strand_id
1 'polypeptide(L)'
;MLHESFQAMREVRPDIAQVIVGDGPGRAQLEKALPDAHFTGFVGQEALARHYASADLFIFPSLSETWGNVVAEAMASGLAVVAYDHAASAELINSGHNGITVPAGNSAAFQQAAVDLCQHPADYARLGRVARLRALEQSWMGIAEQFCITYTKPWRLIMRPRPLVVFDRLDLLEWQFCQRISRLSIYRPWRITLQAASRLGDWPVWVLLILAQPWLQPNSAWRLMQYSVIALFAVAVYRLVKTRLCRERPFITYKLGIQCCEPARDRYSFPSGHTMHAVMFSVLVATHTPWLLPYHSAVNPADCDLPSRPGVALCQ
;
A
#
# COMPACT_ATOMS: atom_id res chain seq x y z
N MET A 1 19.63 7.44 34.25
CA MET A 1 19.18 6.96 32.92
C MET A 1 18.77 8.08 31.96
N LEU A 2 17.61 8.76 32.09
CA LEU A 2 17.24 9.85 31.15
C LEU A 2 18.30 10.96 31.11
N HIS A 3 18.67 11.47 32.29
CA HIS A 3 19.74 12.46 32.46
C HIS A 3 21.07 12.02 31.83
N GLU A 4 21.53 10.80 32.13
CA GLU A 4 22.78 10.25 31.59
C GLU A 4 22.75 10.15 30.07
N SER A 5 21.64 9.69 29.49
CA SER A 5 21.47 9.58 28.03
C SER A 5 21.52 10.95 27.37
N PHE A 6 20.82 11.93 27.95
CA PHE A 6 20.80 13.30 27.46
C PHE A 6 22.17 13.99 27.56
N GLN A 7 22.91 13.76 28.65
CA GLN A 7 24.28 14.25 28.76
C GLN A 7 25.20 13.63 27.70
N ALA A 8 25.19 12.31 27.56
CA ALA A 8 26.00 11.61 26.56
C ALA A 8 25.70 12.08 25.13
N MET A 9 24.42 12.28 24.79
CA MET A 9 24.02 12.84 23.49
C MET A 9 24.58 14.26 23.28
N ARG A 10 24.60 15.10 24.32
CA ARG A 10 25.11 16.47 24.25
C ARG A 10 26.62 16.58 24.12
N GLU A 11 27.36 15.68 24.74
CA GLU A 11 28.83 15.62 24.60
C GLU A 11 29.25 15.46 23.14
N VAL A 12 28.44 14.73 22.37
CA VAL A 12 28.69 14.43 20.97
C VAL A 12 27.97 15.39 20.01
N ARG A 13 26.81 15.91 20.41
CA ARG A 13 26.00 16.89 19.67
C ARG A 13 25.65 18.08 20.56
N PRO A 14 26.56 19.07 20.71
CA PRO A 14 26.33 20.23 21.57
C PRO A 14 25.16 21.12 21.12
N ASP A 15 24.76 21.01 19.85
CA ASP A 15 23.66 21.75 19.22
C ASP A 15 22.27 21.16 19.51
N ILE A 16 22.17 19.98 20.15
CA ILE A 16 20.89 19.35 20.45
C ILE A 16 20.16 20.11 21.57
N ALA A 17 18.92 20.52 21.29
CA ALA A 17 18.03 21.07 22.31
C ALA A 17 17.28 19.93 23.01
N GLN A 18 17.27 19.96 24.34
CA GLN A 18 16.55 18.98 25.15
C GLN A 18 15.27 19.62 25.66
N VAL A 19 14.14 18.94 25.45
CA VAL A 19 12.83 19.41 25.91
C VAL A 19 12.18 18.31 26.73
N ILE A 20 11.75 18.65 27.94
CA ILE A 20 11.03 17.76 28.85
C ILE A 20 9.63 18.34 29.03
N VAL A 21 8.65 17.58 28.56
CA VAL A 21 7.23 17.97 28.59
C VAL A 21 6.52 17.16 29.65
N GLY A 22 5.79 17.84 30.53
CA GLY A 22 5.11 17.23 31.67
C GLY A 22 5.66 17.69 33.02
N ASP A 23 5.01 17.19 34.07
CA ASP A 23 5.43 17.42 35.45
C ASP A 23 5.40 16.10 36.23
N GLY A 24 6.05 16.08 37.38
CA GLY A 24 6.08 14.91 38.24
C GLY A 24 7.02 15.04 39.42
N PRO A 25 6.98 14.08 40.35
CA PRO A 25 7.78 14.12 41.58
C PRO A 25 9.29 14.18 41.32
N GLY A 26 9.76 13.70 40.16
CA GLY A 26 11.17 13.75 39.75
C GLY A 26 11.63 15.08 39.14
N ARG A 27 10.74 16.08 38.97
CA ARG A 27 11.05 17.32 38.24
C ARG A 27 12.24 18.07 38.83
N ALA A 28 12.21 18.38 40.12
CA ALA A 28 13.26 19.17 40.78
C ALA A 28 14.64 18.50 40.68
N GLN A 29 14.67 17.17 40.75
CA GLN A 29 15.91 16.40 40.59
C GLN A 29 16.43 16.46 39.14
N LEU A 30 15.54 16.36 38.15
CA LEU A 30 15.89 16.44 36.73
C LEU A 30 16.33 17.85 36.32
N GLU A 31 15.66 18.91 36.78
CA GLU A 31 16.06 20.30 36.50
C GLU A 31 17.47 20.58 37.04
N LYS A 32 17.80 20.07 38.22
CA LYS A 32 19.16 20.17 38.78
C LYS A 32 20.19 19.40 37.96
N ALA A 33 19.80 18.24 37.42
CA ALA A 33 20.70 17.36 36.66
C ALA A 33 20.86 17.80 35.18
N LEU A 34 19.89 18.54 34.64
CA LEU A 34 19.83 19.00 33.25
C LEU A 34 19.49 20.50 33.22
N PRO A 35 20.38 21.38 33.69
CA PRO A 35 20.09 22.82 33.82
C PRO A 35 19.82 23.52 32.47
N ASP A 36 20.35 22.96 31.38
CA ASP A 36 20.19 23.51 30.03
C ASP A 36 18.96 22.95 29.29
N ALA A 37 18.25 21.97 29.88
CA ALA A 37 17.05 21.41 29.25
C ALA A 37 15.84 22.34 29.46
N HIS A 38 14.97 22.40 28.46
CA HIS A 38 13.75 23.18 28.52
C HIS A 38 12.63 22.36 29.18
N PHE A 39 12.20 22.77 30.37
CA PHE A 39 11.08 22.16 31.08
C PHE A 39 9.80 22.97 30.87
N THR A 40 8.82 22.40 30.18
CA THR A 40 7.56 23.11 29.90
C THR A 40 6.57 23.03 31.06
N GLY A 41 6.74 22.04 31.94
CA GLY A 41 5.71 21.62 32.89
C GLY A 41 4.55 20.90 32.22
N PHE A 42 3.45 20.73 32.97
CA PHE A 42 2.25 20.09 32.45
C PHE A 42 1.61 20.95 31.35
N VAL A 43 1.30 20.31 30.22
CA VAL A 43 0.64 20.94 29.07
C VAL A 43 -0.56 20.10 28.62
N GLY A 44 -1.55 20.75 27.99
CA GLY A 44 -2.71 20.05 27.42
C GLY A 44 -2.36 19.25 26.15
N GLN A 45 -3.27 18.38 25.71
CA GLN A 45 -3.05 17.45 24.59
C GLN A 45 -2.63 18.14 23.28
N GLU A 46 -3.25 19.26 22.92
CA GLU A 46 -2.91 20.00 21.69
C GLU A 46 -1.49 20.61 21.75
N ALA A 47 -1.09 21.12 22.92
CA ALA A 47 0.27 21.60 23.14
C ALA A 47 1.28 20.45 23.13
N LEU A 48 0.94 19.31 23.74
CA LEU A 48 1.76 18.10 23.70
C LEU A 48 1.98 17.60 22.27
N ALA A 49 0.92 17.55 21.46
CA ALA A 49 1.01 17.17 20.05
C ALA A 49 1.92 18.12 19.26
N ARG A 50 1.87 19.43 19.55
CA ARG A 50 2.81 20.42 18.96
C ARG A 50 4.25 20.16 19.37
N HIS A 51 4.51 19.80 20.64
CA HIS A 51 5.86 19.45 21.09
C HIS A 51 6.41 18.22 20.35
N TYR A 52 5.61 17.14 20.22
CA TYR A 52 6.00 16.00 19.41
C TYR A 52 6.29 16.44 17.97
N ALA A 53 5.37 17.14 17.31
CA ALA A 53 5.54 17.57 15.92
C ALA A 53 6.75 18.52 15.69
N SER A 54 7.24 19.18 16.74
CA SER A 54 8.40 20.07 16.69
C SER A 54 9.74 19.40 16.99
N ALA A 55 9.74 18.13 17.40
CA ALA A 55 10.94 17.39 17.78
C ALA A 55 11.33 16.35 16.73
N ASP A 56 12.63 16.02 16.68
CA ASP A 56 13.16 15.02 15.74
C ASP A 56 13.25 13.61 16.36
N LEU A 57 13.51 13.56 17.67
CA LEU A 57 13.82 12.36 18.42
C LEU A 57 12.96 12.25 19.67
N PHE A 58 12.54 11.03 20.00
CA PHE A 58 11.88 10.71 21.25
C PHE A 58 12.65 9.63 22.00
N ILE A 59 13.18 9.99 23.16
CA ILE A 59 13.95 9.08 24.02
C ILE A 59 13.05 8.65 25.17
N PHE A 60 12.73 7.36 25.22
CA PHE A 60 11.81 6.79 26.19
C PHE A 60 12.49 5.71 27.06
N PRO A 61 13.21 6.12 28.11
CA PRO A 61 13.99 5.25 28.97
C PRO A 61 13.17 4.52 30.05
N SER A 62 11.88 4.28 29.82
CA SER A 62 10.97 3.69 30.82
C SER A 62 10.85 2.18 30.65
N LEU A 63 10.79 1.47 31.78
CA LEU A 63 10.48 0.03 31.85
C LEU A 63 9.08 -0.24 32.40
N SER A 64 8.39 0.77 32.93
CA SER A 64 7.14 0.61 33.68
C SER A 64 5.90 1.07 32.92
N GLU A 65 6.00 1.23 31.60
CA GLU A 65 4.89 1.68 30.76
C GLU A 65 3.97 0.52 30.43
N THR A 66 2.67 0.70 30.69
CA THR A 66 1.67 -0.37 30.56
C THR A 66 1.06 -0.44 29.17
N TRP A 67 0.77 0.70 28.54
CA TRP A 67 0.02 0.75 27.28
C TRP A 67 0.79 1.39 26.13
N GLY A 68 1.87 2.11 26.41
CA GLY A 68 2.78 2.64 25.38
C GLY A 68 2.21 3.79 24.58
N ASN A 69 1.19 4.48 25.12
CA ASN A 69 0.53 5.59 24.43
C ASN A 69 1.54 6.66 23.99
N VAL A 70 2.49 7.02 24.86
CA VAL A 70 3.51 8.02 24.55
C VAL A 70 4.44 7.61 23.41
N VAL A 71 4.78 6.32 23.31
CA VAL A 71 5.56 5.78 22.19
C VAL A 71 4.73 5.82 20.91
N ALA A 72 3.47 5.40 20.96
CA ALA A 72 2.56 5.45 19.82
C ALA A 72 2.31 6.89 19.33
N GLU A 73 2.15 7.86 20.24
CA GLU A 73 1.99 9.28 19.95
C GLU A 73 3.24 9.87 19.29
N ALA A 74 4.43 9.54 19.80
CA ALA A 74 5.69 9.95 19.20
C ALA A 74 5.85 9.36 17.79
N MET A 75 5.57 8.07 17.62
CA MET A 75 5.60 7.42 16.31
C MET A 75 4.57 8.05 15.35
N ALA A 76 3.35 8.31 15.79
CA ALA A 76 2.30 8.93 15.00
C ALA A 76 2.66 10.35 14.52
N SER A 77 3.42 11.07 15.36
CA SER A 77 3.98 12.39 15.06
C SER A 77 5.21 12.33 14.15
N GLY A 78 5.72 11.12 13.87
CA GLY A 78 6.81 10.89 12.93
C GLY A 78 8.21 11.08 13.52
N LEU A 79 8.37 10.90 14.83
CA LEU A 79 9.67 11.00 15.50
C LEU A 79 10.42 9.68 15.38
N ALA A 80 11.75 9.75 15.34
CA ALA A 80 12.59 8.58 15.56
C ALA A 80 12.63 8.26 17.06
N VAL A 81 12.24 7.03 17.42
CA VAL A 81 12.08 6.61 18.82
C VAL A 81 13.22 5.71 19.26
N VAL A 82 13.77 5.96 20.45
CA VAL A 82 14.64 5.03 21.19
C VAL A 82 13.94 4.61 22.47
N ALA A 83 13.70 3.31 22.63
CA ALA A 83 13.01 2.75 23.79
C ALA A 83 13.63 1.43 24.24
N TYR A 84 13.28 0.95 25.43
CA TYR A 84 13.59 -0.44 25.77
C TYR A 84 12.70 -1.40 24.98
N ASP A 85 13.24 -2.57 24.65
CA ASP A 85 12.53 -3.73 24.09
C ASP A 85 11.70 -4.38 25.20
N HIS A 86 10.65 -3.67 25.62
CA HIS A 86 9.79 -4.06 26.72
C HIS A 86 8.35 -3.58 26.50
N ALA A 87 7.40 -4.41 26.91
CA ALA A 87 5.96 -4.12 26.87
C ALA A 87 5.51 -3.56 25.50
N ALA A 88 4.73 -2.48 25.50
CA ALA A 88 4.17 -1.88 24.30
C ALA A 88 5.25 -1.43 23.28
N SER A 89 6.43 -1.02 23.73
CA SER A 89 7.53 -0.64 22.83
C SER A 89 8.00 -1.82 21.97
N ALA A 90 8.05 -3.02 22.54
CA ALA A 90 8.43 -4.25 21.82
C ALA A 90 7.40 -4.67 20.76
N GLU A 91 6.12 -4.32 20.97
CA GLU A 91 5.04 -4.62 20.00
C GLU A 91 4.94 -3.57 18.87
N LEU A 92 5.29 -2.32 19.19
CA LEU A 92 5.19 -1.20 18.25
C LEU A 92 6.44 -1.04 17.39
N ILE A 93 7.62 -1.34 17.94
CA ILE A 93 8.91 -1.05 17.29
C ILE A 93 9.60 -2.34 16.84
N ASN A 94 9.90 -2.40 15.54
CA ASN A 94 10.87 -3.31 14.96
C ASN A 94 12.21 -2.59 14.81
N SER A 95 13.17 -2.95 15.67
CA SER A 95 14.46 -2.26 15.82
C SER A 95 15.21 -2.11 14.49
N GLY A 96 15.73 -0.92 14.22
CA GLY A 96 16.42 -0.55 12.98
C GLY A 96 15.50 -0.22 11.79
N HIS A 97 14.23 -0.62 11.85
CA HIS A 97 13.27 -0.40 10.77
C HIS A 97 12.39 0.85 11.00
N ASN A 98 11.70 0.93 12.15
CA ASN A 98 10.75 2.00 12.48
C ASN A 98 11.01 2.65 13.86
N GLY A 99 12.19 2.40 14.41
CA GLY A 99 12.67 2.90 15.71
C GLY A 99 13.86 2.05 16.16
N ILE A 100 14.40 2.34 17.33
CA ILE A 100 15.49 1.58 17.94
C ILE A 100 15.02 1.06 19.29
N THR A 101 15.12 -0.26 19.49
CA THR A 101 14.89 -0.88 20.78
C THR A 101 16.17 -1.51 21.32
N VAL A 102 16.32 -1.46 22.64
CA VAL A 102 17.45 -2.03 23.38
C VAL A 102 16.94 -2.98 24.45
N PRO A 103 17.60 -4.13 24.70
CA PRO A 103 17.18 -5.04 25.76
C PRO A 103 16.97 -4.35 27.12
N ALA A 104 15.87 -4.69 27.80
CA ALA A 104 15.54 -4.14 29.11
C ALA A 104 16.68 -4.34 30.12
N GLY A 105 16.97 -3.30 30.92
CA GLY A 105 18.01 -3.34 31.94
C GLY A 105 19.44 -3.08 31.44
N ASN A 106 19.65 -2.95 30.12
CA ASN A 106 20.95 -2.57 29.56
C ASN A 106 21.04 -1.06 29.34
N SER A 107 21.31 -0.31 30.42
CA SER A 107 21.42 1.15 30.39
C SER A 107 22.55 1.65 29.49
N ALA A 108 23.70 0.95 29.48
CA ALA A 108 24.84 1.31 28.65
C ALA A 108 24.51 1.21 27.14
N ALA A 109 23.86 0.12 26.72
CA ALA A 109 23.43 -0.03 25.33
C ALA A 109 22.33 0.99 24.97
N PHE A 110 21.47 1.39 25.92
CA PHE A 110 20.47 2.41 25.66
C PHE A 110 21.12 3.77 25.41
N GLN A 111 22.08 4.17 26.24
CA GLN A 111 22.85 5.40 26.05
C GLN A 111 23.58 5.37 24.71
N GLN A 112 24.23 4.26 24.37
CA GLN A 112 24.92 4.10 23.09
C GLN A 112 23.94 4.24 21.91
N ALA A 113 22.78 3.59 21.96
CA ALA A 113 21.77 3.71 20.90
C ALA A 113 21.26 5.15 20.72
N ALA A 114 21.10 5.89 21.83
CA ALA A 114 20.69 7.29 21.79
C ALA A 114 21.79 8.19 21.18
N VAL A 115 23.06 7.96 21.54
CA VAL A 115 24.23 8.67 20.99
C VAL A 115 24.42 8.34 19.50
N ASP A 116 24.41 7.07 19.14
CA ASP A 116 24.55 6.61 17.75
C ASP A 116 23.48 7.25 16.88
N LEU A 117 22.21 7.19 17.32
CA LEU A 117 21.14 7.79 16.55
C LEU A 117 21.34 9.30 16.43
N CYS A 118 21.68 10.02 17.52
CA CYS A 118 21.80 11.47 17.47
C CYS A 118 22.95 11.98 16.57
N GLN A 119 23.93 11.15 16.27
CA GLN A 119 25.00 11.46 15.32
C GLN A 119 24.57 11.36 13.84
N HIS A 120 23.42 10.75 13.55
CA HIS A 120 22.96 10.49 12.19
C HIS A 120 21.61 11.16 11.88
N PRO A 121 21.55 12.51 11.73
CA PRO A 121 20.30 13.22 11.43
C PRO A 121 19.52 12.74 10.22
N ALA A 122 20.22 12.20 9.22
CA ALA A 122 19.59 11.62 8.03
C ALA A 122 18.63 10.46 8.38
N ASP A 123 18.87 9.75 9.48
CA ASP A 123 18.04 8.64 9.91
C ASP A 123 16.78 9.06 10.64
N TYR A 124 16.70 10.28 11.19
CA TYR A 124 15.52 10.75 11.92
C TYR A 124 14.27 10.70 11.05
N ALA A 125 14.34 11.37 9.89
CA ALA A 125 13.23 11.43 8.95
C ALA A 125 12.93 10.06 8.31
N ARG A 126 13.94 9.19 8.17
CA ARG A 126 13.75 7.84 7.65
C ARG A 126 12.96 6.99 8.65
N LEU A 127 13.48 6.85 9.87
CA LEU A 127 12.85 6.06 10.92
C LEU A 127 11.48 6.62 11.30
N GLY A 128 11.38 7.94 11.47
CA GLY A 128 10.15 8.63 11.81
C GLY A 128 9.02 8.44 10.79
N ARG A 129 9.32 8.46 9.49
CA ARG A 129 8.31 8.15 8.45
C ARG A 129 7.76 6.74 8.57
N VAL A 130 8.62 5.74 8.80
CA VAL A 130 8.20 4.35 8.94
C VAL A 130 7.45 4.15 10.27
N ALA A 131 7.91 4.81 11.34
CA ALA A 131 7.23 4.84 12.64
C ALA A 131 5.80 5.34 12.50
N ARG A 132 5.60 6.45 11.78
CA ARG A 132 4.27 7.02 11.52
C ARG A 132 3.37 6.10 10.74
N LEU A 133 3.88 5.43 9.71
CA LEU A 133 3.11 4.44 8.96
C LEU A 133 2.63 3.31 9.87
N ARG A 134 3.51 2.80 10.74
CA ARG A 134 3.15 1.77 11.72
C ARG A 134 2.10 2.25 12.72
N ALA A 135 2.23 3.47 13.24
CA ALA A 135 1.26 4.02 14.18
C ALA A 135 -0.14 4.20 13.57
N LEU A 136 -0.22 4.55 12.28
CA LEU A 136 -1.50 4.68 11.57
C LEU A 136 -2.25 3.35 11.42
N GLU A 137 -1.53 2.22 11.33
CA GLU A 137 -2.13 0.88 11.37
C GLU A 137 -2.81 0.58 12.72
N GLN A 138 -2.28 1.17 13.81
CA GLN A 138 -2.81 1.06 15.17
C GLN A 138 -3.83 2.16 15.51
N SER A 139 -4.36 2.88 14.51
CA SER A 139 -5.40 3.87 14.74
C SER A 139 -6.67 3.23 15.32
N TRP A 140 -7.51 4.02 16.01
CA TRP A 140 -8.81 3.57 16.53
C TRP A 140 -9.66 2.87 15.47
N MET A 141 -9.62 3.35 14.22
CA MET A 141 -10.29 2.70 13.09
C MET A 141 -9.65 1.35 12.74
N GLY A 142 -8.33 1.24 12.73
CA GLY A 142 -7.63 -0.03 12.53
C GLY A 142 -7.92 -1.06 13.62
N ILE A 143 -7.90 -0.62 14.89
CA ILE A 143 -8.25 -1.45 16.05
C ILE A 143 -9.72 -1.88 15.98
N ALA A 144 -10.65 -0.97 15.66
CA ALA A 144 -12.07 -1.28 15.52
C ALA A 144 -12.32 -2.27 14.36
N GLU A 145 -11.64 -2.12 13.23
CA GLU A 145 -11.72 -3.08 12.12
C GLU A 145 -11.20 -4.46 12.54
N GLN A 146 -10.05 -4.53 13.22
CA GLN A 146 -9.48 -5.78 13.71
C GLN A 146 -10.38 -6.46 14.76
N PHE A 147 -10.98 -5.66 15.65
CA PHE A 147 -11.95 -6.11 16.63
C PHE A 147 -13.20 -6.68 15.94
N CYS A 148 -13.82 -5.93 15.02
CA CYS A 148 -14.97 -6.40 14.26
C CYS A 148 -14.65 -7.69 13.50
N ILE A 149 -13.48 -7.82 12.86
CA ILE A 149 -13.04 -9.04 12.18
C ILE A 149 -12.95 -10.23 13.15
N THR A 150 -12.55 -9.99 14.40
CA THR A 150 -12.43 -11.04 15.42
C THR A 150 -13.81 -11.51 15.89
N TYR A 151 -14.76 -10.59 16.09
CA TYR A 151 -16.08 -10.92 16.64
C TYR A 151 -17.14 -11.33 15.61
N THR A 152 -17.01 -10.91 14.35
CA THR A 152 -17.98 -11.24 13.29
C THR A 152 -17.63 -12.50 12.48
N LYS A 153 -16.53 -13.18 12.81
CA LYS A 153 -16.15 -14.44 12.15
C LYS A 153 -16.94 -15.62 12.75
N PRO A 154 -17.72 -16.37 11.95
CA PRO A 154 -18.17 -17.69 12.38
C PRO A 154 -16.95 -18.60 12.58
N TRP A 155 -16.91 -19.34 13.69
CA TRP A 155 -15.81 -20.21 14.14
C TRP A 155 -15.25 -21.20 13.08
N ARG A 156 -15.95 -21.42 11.96
CA ARG A 156 -15.57 -22.33 10.88
C ARG A 156 -14.54 -21.79 9.86
N LEU A 157 -14.07 -20.54 9.99
CA LEU A 157 -13.12 -19.91 9.04
C LEU A 157 -11.78 -19.48 9.70
N ILE A 158 -11.32 -20.22 10.71
CA ILE A 158 -9.98 -20.04 11.33
C ILE A 158 -8.85 -20.62 10.46
N MET A 159 -9.12 -20.92 9.19
CA MET A 159 -8.06 -21.01 8.18
C MET A 159 -8.36 -20.01 7.06
N ARG A 160 -7.92 -18.76 7.25
CA ARG A 160 -7.59 -17.94 6.08
C ARG A 160 -6.35 -18.61 5.46
N PRO A 161 -6.38 -19.05 4.19
CA PRO A 161 -5.12 -19.30 3.52
C PRO A 161 -4.34 -17.99 3.56
N ARG A 162 -3.14 -18.01 4.15
CA ARG A 162 -2.17 -16.93 3.96
C ARG A 162 -2.07 -16.73 2.45
N PRO A 163 -2.27 -15.51 1.89
CA PRO A 163 -1.84 -15.28 0.52
C PRO A 163 -0.37 -15.71 0.45
N LEU A 164 -0.02 -16.53 -0.54
CA LEU A 164 1.35 -16.98 -0.74
C LEU A 164 2.25 -15.72 -0.76
N VAL A 165 3.40 -15.75 -0.07
CA VAL A 165 4.34 -14.62 0.09
C VAL A 165 4.73 -13.94 -1.24
N VAL A 166 4.58 -14.64 -2.37
CA VAL A 166 4.76 -14.12 -3.73
C VAL A 166 3.76 -12.99 -4.06
N PHE A 167 2.53 -13.05 -3.54
CA PHE A 167 1.49 -12.06 -3.79
C PHE A 167 1.75 -10.73 -3.07
N ASP A 168 2.38 -10.71 -1.90
CA ASP A 168 2.69 -9.47 -1.18
C ASP A 168 3.69 -8.59 -1.97
N ARG A 169 4.67 -9.21 -2.64
CA ARG A 169 5.62 -8.49 -3.50
C ARG A 169 4.96 -7.96 -4.77
N LEU A 170 4.04 -8.73 -5.36
CA LEU A 170 3.25 -8.29 -6.52
C LEU A 170 2.28 -7.17 -6.14
N ASP A 171 1.66 -7.22 -4.96
CA ASP A 171 0.79 -6.17 -4.42
C ASP A 171 1.53 -4.85 -4.24
N LEU A 172 2.74 -4.89 -3.68
CA LEU A 172 3.59 -3.71 -3.52
C LEU A 172 4.02 -3.11 -4.86
N LEU A 173 4.42 -3.95 -5.83
CA LEU A 173 4.77 -3.50 -7.18
C LEU A 173 3.57 -2.87 -7.90
N GLU A 174 2.39 -3.50 -7.79
CA GLU A 174 1.14 -2.99 -8.36
C GLU A 174 0.73 -1.67 -7.70
N TRP A 175 0.89 -1.52 -6.40
CA TRP A 175 0.63 -0.27 -5.69
C TRP A 175 1.56 0.86 -6.16
N GLN A 176 2.87 0.60 -6.27
CA GLN A 176 3.84 1.57 -6.79
C GLN A 176 3.53 1.98 -8.23
N PHE A 177 3.10 1.02 -9.05
CA PHE A 177 2.69 1.27 -10.43
C PHE A 177 1.40 2.12 -10.49
N CYS A 178 0.38 1.78 -9.71
CA CYS A 178 -0.86 2.55 -9.60
C CYS A 178 -0.61 3.99 -9.14
N GLN A 179 0.27 4.19 -8.15
CA GLN A 179 0.71 5.52 -7.70
C GLN A 179 1.35 6.33 -8.84
N ARG A 180 2.26 5.72 -9.61
CA ARG A 180 2.94 6.38 -10.73
C ARG A 180 1.96 6.75 -11.84
N ILE A 181 1.04 5.85 -12.20
CA ILE A 181 0.01 6.12 -13.23
C ILE A 181 -1.02 7.12 -12.75
N SER A 182 -1.39 7.10 -11.47
CA SER A 182 -2.31 8.10 -10.91
C SER A 182 -1.75 9.51 -11.07
N ARG A 183 -0.43 9.71 -10.94
CA ARG A 183 0.20 11.01 -11.22
C ARG A 183 0.12 11.40 -12.70
N LEU A 184 0.07 10.43 -13.62
CA LEU A 184 -0.14 10.71 -15.05
C LEU A 184 -1.57 11.17 -15.35
N SER A 185 -2.55 10.85 -14.50
CA SER A 185 -3.95 11.29 -14.66
C SER A 185 -4.14 12.81 -14.54
N ILE A 186 -3.13 13.52 -14.03
CA ILE A 186 -3.03 14.98 -14.01
C ILE A 186 -2.94 15.54 -15.45
N TYR A 187 -2.37 14.78 -16.39
CA TYR A 187 -2.27 15.19 -17.78
C TYR A 187 -3.58 14.94 -18.54
N ARG A 188 -4.18 16.02 -19.05
CA ARG A 188 -5.45 16.02 -19.79
C ARG A 188 -5.55 15.00 -20.93
N PRO A 189 -4.56 14.82 -21.82
CA PRO A 189 -4.65 13.82 -22.89
C PRO A 189 -4.72 12.39 -22.35
N TRP A 190 -3.96 12.09 -21.29
CA TRP A 190 -3.99 10.77 -20.63
C TRP A 190 -5.32 10.50 -19.92
N ARG A 191 -5.91 11.51 -19.31
CA ARG A 191 -7.25 11.39 -18.71
C ARG A 191 -8.32 11.08 -19.78
N ILE A 192 -8.23 11.70 -20.95
CA ILE A 192 -9.18 11.49 -22.06
C ILE A 192 -9.04 10.07 -22.63
N THR A 193 -7.82 9.56 -22.81
CA THR A 193 -7.62 8.18 -23.29
C THR A 193 -8.17 7.15 -22.31
N LEU A 194 -7.95 7.34 -21.00
CA LEU A 194 -8.53 6.47 -19.97
C LEU A 194 -10.06 6.53 -19.93
N GLN A 195 -10.65 7.72 -20.07
CA GLN A 195 -12.10 7.89 -20.15
C GLN A 195 -12.69 7.24 -21.41
N ALA A 196 -12.02 7.37 -22.56
CA ALA A 196 -12.42 6.72 -23.80
C ALA A 196 -12.33 5.18 -23.68
N ALA A 197 -11.23 4.66 -23.14
CA ALA A 197 -11.06 3.23 -22.88
C ALA A 197 -12.10 2.69 -21.89
N SER A 198 -12.45 3.45 -20.85
CA SER A 198 -13.50 3.06 -19.90
C SER A 198 -14.88 3.01 -20.58
N ARG A 199 -15.20 3.99 -21.44
CA ARG A 199 -16.49 4.04 -22.16
C ARG A 199 -16.60 2.93 -23.22
N LEU A 200 -15.50 2.57 -23.87
CA LEU A 200 -15.46 1.40 -24.76
C LEU A 200 -15.68 0.08 -24.02
N GLY A 201 -15.43 0.05 -22.71
CA GLY A 201 -15.73 -1.08 -21.83
C GLY A 201 -17.20 -1.17 -21.39
N ASP A 202 -18.05 -0.19 -21.72
CA ASP A 202 -19.45 -0.18 -21.29
C ASP A 202 -20.29 -1.20 -22.09
N TRP A 203 -21.10 -1.96 -21.34
CA TRP A 203 -21.94 -3.09 -21.77
C TRP A 203 -22.78 -2.90 -23.05
N PRO A 204 -23.35 -1.72 -23.39
CA PRO A 204 -24.25 -1.61 -24.53
C PRO A 204 -23.60 -1.89 -25.89
N VAL A 205 -22.34 -1.49 -26.09
CA VAL A 205 -21.65 -1.61 -27.39
C VAL A 205 -21.43 -3.08 -27.76
N TRP A 206 -21.02 -3.88 -26.78
CA TRP A 206 -20.70 -5.30 -26.98
C TRP A 206 -21.95 -6.14 -27.23
N VAL A 207 -23.05 -5.83 -26.55
CA VAL A 207 -24.34 -6.51 -26.78
C VAL A 207 -24.86 -6.23 -28.18
N LEU A 208 -24.78 -4.98 -28.62
CA LEU A 208 -25.22 -4.56 -29.95
C LEU A 208 -24.40 -5.25 -31.04
N LEU A 209 -23.07 -5.36 -30.85
CA LEU A 209 -22.18 -6.12 -31.73
C LEU A 209 -22.51 -7.62 -31.79
N ILE A 210 -22.83 -8.25 -30.64
CA ILE A 210 -23.21 -9.66 -30.56
C ILE A 210 -24.56 -9.89 -31.26
N LEU A 211 -25.54 -9.03 -31.02
CA LEU A 211 -26.86 -9.09 -31.66
C LEU A 211 -26.83 -8.78 -33.16
N ALA A 212 -25.83 -8.03 -33.63
CA ALA A 212 -25.65 -7.73 -35.04
C ALA A 212 -24.94 -8.86 -35.83
N GLN A 213 -24.26 -9.80 -35.16
CA GLN A 213 -23.55 -10.91 -35.83
C GLN A 213 -24.42 -11.74 -36.80
N PRO A 214 -25.69 -12.10 -36.48
CA PRO A 214 -26.52 -12.89 -37.38
C PRO A 214 -26.81 -12.18 -38.70
N TRP A 215 -26.87 -10.85 -38.70
CA TRP A 215 -27.12 -10.04 -39.91
C TRP A 215 -25.85 -9.80 -40.71
N LEU A 216 -24.68 -9.81 -40.06
CA LEU A 216 -23.38 -9.67 -40.71
C LEU A 216 -22.88 -10.96 -41.36
N GLN A 217 -23.35 -12.14 -40.89
CA GLN A 217 -22.94 -13.43 -41.43
C GLN A 217 -24.14 -14.40 -41.49
N PRO A 218 -24.80 -14.53 -42.66
CA PRO A 218 -26.07 -15.27 -42.77
C PRO A 218 -26.01 -16.79 -42.50
N ASN A 219 -24.82 -17.40 -42.40
CA ASN A 219 -24.65 -18.84 -42.11
C ASN A 219 -23.84 -19.10 -40.82
N SER A 220 -24.31 -18.59 -39.68
CA SER A 220 -23.51 -18.47 -38.46
C SER A 220 -24.08 -19.16 -37.20
N ALA A 221 -24.99 -20.14 -37.34
CA ALA A 221 -25.53 -20.88 -36.19
C ALA A 221 -24.44 -21.56 -35.33
N TRP A 222 -23.45 -22.17 -35.99
CA TRP A 222 -22.28 -22.75 -35.30
C TRP A 222 -21.43 -21.70 -34.58
N ARG A 223 -21.30 -20.50 -35.16
CA ARG A 223 -20.50 -19.42 -34.57
C ARG A 223 -21.19 -18.83 -33.35
N LEU A 224 -22.52 -18.67 -33.37
CA LEU A 224 -23.31 -18.26 -32.21
C LEU A 224 -23.20 -19.26 -31.05
N MET A 225 -23.16 -20.55 -31.36
CA MET A 225 -22.91 -21.60 -30.36
C MET A 225 -21.51 -21.49 -29.75
N GLN A 226 -20.47 -21.24 -30.56
CA GLN A 226 -19.11 -21.00 -30.07
C GLN A 226 -19.01 -19.77 -29.16
N TYR A 227 -19.64 -18.65 -29.52
CA TYR A 227 -19.69 -17.45 -28.66
C TYR A 227 -20.36 -17.74 -27.31
N SER A 228 -21.46 -18.49 -27.33
CA SER A 228 -22.20 -18.85 -26.11
C SER A 228 -21.39 -19.76 -25.18
N VAL A 229 -20.70 -20.77 -25.74
CA VAL A 229 -19.83 -21.67 -24.97
C VAL A 229 -18.66 -20.92 -24.35
N ILE A 230 -18.04 -20.00 -25.11
CA ILE A 230 -16.91 -19.21 -24.62
C ILE A 230 -17.35 -18.22 -23.54
N ALA A 231 -18.53 -17.60 -23.67
CA ALA A 231 -19.11 -16.75 -22.62
C ALA A 231 -19.38 -17.55 -21.34
N LEU A 232 -19.94 -18.75 -21.44
CA LEU A 232 -20.17 -19.61 -20.27
C LEU A 232 -18.86 -20.06 -19.62
N PHE A 233 -17.85 -20.42 -20.41
CA PHE A 233 -16.51 -20.74 -19.91
C PHE A 233 -15.87 -19.54 -19.22
N ALA A 234 -15.99 -18.34 -19.80
CA ALA A 234 -15.54 -17.10 -19.19
C ALA A 234 -16.22 -16.88 -17.82
N VAL A 235 -17.54 -17.03 -17.73
CA VAL A 235 -18.27 -16.91 -16.45
C VAL A 235 -17.76 -17.93 -15.43
N ALA A 236 -17.52 -19.18 -15.84
CA ALA A 236 -17.00 -20.23 -14.96
C ALA A 236 -15.59 -19.92 -14.44
N VAL A 237 -14.67 -19.54 -15.33
CA VAL A 237 -13.31 -19.13 -14.97
C VAL A 237 -13.33 -17.90 -14.07
N TYR A 238 -14.16 -16.90 -14.38
CA TYR A 238 -14.33 -15.72 -13.54
C TYR A 238 -14.82 -16.09 -12.13
N ARG A 239 -15.83 -16.96 -12.01
CA ARG A 239 -16.31 -17.44 -10.71
C ARG A 239 -15.23 -18.20 -9.95
N LEU A 240 -14.44 -19.04 -10.63
CA LEU A 240 -13.34 -19.79 -10.01
C LEU A 240 -12.24 -18.84 -9.51
N VAL A 241 -11.81 -17.91 -10.35
CA VAL A 241 -10.77 -16.92 -10.02
C VAL A 241 -11.25 -16.02 -8.88
N LYS A 242 -12.49 -15.51 -8.93
CA LYS A 242 -13.05 -14.64 -7.90
C LYS A 242 -13.20 -15.35 -6.55
N THR A 243 -13.63 -16.62 -6.55
CA THR A 243 -13.80 -17.40 -5.31
C THR A 243 -12.47 -17.86 -4.71
N ARG A 244 -11.42 -17.99 -5.52
CA ARG A 244 -10.09 -18.46 -5.07
C ARG A 244 -9.14 -17.34 -4.69
N LEU A 245 -9.16 -16.20 -5.38
CA LEU A 245 -8.12 -15.18 -5.22
C LEU A 245 -8.49 -14.02 -4.29
N CYS A 246 -9.78 -13.78 -3.98
CA CYS A 246 -10.29 -12.84 -2.96
C CYS A 246 -9.39 -11.62 -2.63
N ARG A 247 -8.81 -10.97 -3.66
CA ARG A 247 -7.77 -9.94 -3.52
C ARG A 247 -8.44 -8.58 -3.46
N GLU A 248 -8.27 -7.91 -2.33
CA GLU A 248 -8.88 -6.61 -2.08
C GLU A 248 -8.23 -5.52 -2.95
N ARG A 249 -9.00 -4.48 -3.30
CA ARG A 249 -8.50 -3.40 -4.15
C ARG A 249 -7.37 -2.62 -3.47
N PRO A 250 -6.35 -2.15 -4.21
CA PRO A 250 -5.24 -1.40 -3.64
C PRO A 250 -5.65 -0.15 -2.84
N PHE A 251 -6.76 0.53 -3.16
CA PHE A 251 -7.22 1.67 -2.34
C PHE A 251 -7.90 1.24 -1.02
N ILE A 252 -8.38 0.00 -0.92
CA ILE A 252 -8.95 -0.59 0.30
C ILE A 252 -7.80 -1.10 1.20
N THR A 253 -6.82 -1.77 0.60
CA THR A 253 -5.62 -2.27 1.28
C THR A 253 -4.67 -1.14 1.67
N TYR A 254 -4.52 -0.10 0.84
CA TYR A 254 -3.61 1.04 1.06
C TYR A 254 -4.39 2.38 1.13
N LYS A 255 -5.13 2.57 2.23
CA LYS A 255 -6.03 3.74 2.45
C LYS A 255 -5.33 5.11 2.42
N LEU A 256 -4.00 5.17 2.58
CA LEU A 256 -3.23 6.42 2.69
C LEU A 256 -2.65 6.94 1.36
N GLY A 257 -2.82 6.21 0.25
CA GLY A 257 -2.14 6.54 -1.02
C GLY A 257 -3.05 6.90 -2.19
N ILE A 258 -4.29 6.43 -2.22
CA ILE A 258 -5.17 6.55 -3.39
C ILE A 258 -6.53 7.06 -2.91
N GLN A 259 -6.81 8.34 -3.16
CA GLN A 259 -8.14 8.90 -2.92
C GLN A 259 -9.09 8.40 -4.00
N CYS A 260 -10.00 7.49 -3.62
CA CYS A 260 -11.05 7.02 -4.51
C CYS A 260 -12.20 8.03 -4.49
N CYS A 261 -12.25 8.92 -5.47
CA CYS A 261 -13.28 9.96 -5.57
C CYS A 261 -14.64 9.43 -6.07
N GLU A 262 -14.73 8.14 -6.39
CA GLU A 262 -15.94 7.50 -6.92
C GLU A 262 -16.20 6.19 -6.19
N PRO A 263 -17.44 5.86 -5.79
CA PRO A 263 -17.72 4.64 -5.04
C PRO A 263 -17.34 3.42 -5.87
N ALA A 264 -16.41 2.62 -5.36
CA ALA A 264 -15.98 1.42 -6.03
C ALA A 264 -17.13 0.42 -6.15
N ARG A 265 -17.37 -0.05 -7.37
CA ARG A 265 -18.47 -0.96 -7.71
C ARG A 265 -18.31 -2.38 -7.12
N ASP A 266 -17.11 -2.76 -6.69
CA ASP A 266 -16.80 -4.03 -6.00
C ASP A 266 -15.58 -3.86 -5.08
N ARG A 267 -15.53 -4.64 -3.98
CA ARG A 267 -14.45 -4.67 -2.97
C ARG A 267 -13.17 -5.34 -3.49
N TYR A 268 -13.26 -6.23 -4.47
CA TYR A 268 -12.11 -6.99 -4.98
C TYR A 268 -11.59 -6.44 -6.34
N SER A 269 -10.28 -6.55 -6.59
CA SER A 269 -9.52 -5.88 -7.69
C SER A 269 -9.42 -6.64 -9.01
N PHE A 270 -10.04 -7.81 -9.13
CA PHE A 270 -9.89 -8.63 -10.33
C PHE A 270 -10.73 -8.12 -11.52
N PRO A 271 -10.32 -8.42 -12.77
CA PRO A 271 -10.88 -7.79 -13.96
C PRO A 271 -12.39 -7.94 -13.94
N SER A 272 -13.09 -6.84 -14.24
CA SER A 272 -14.54 -6.89 -14.29
C SER A 272 -14.95 -8.01 -15.23
N GLY A 273 -16.03 -8.74 -14.91
CA GLY A 273 -16.54 -9.79 -15.81
C GLY A 273 -16.68 -9.28 -17.24
N HIS A 274 -17.04 -7.99 -17.43
CA HIS A 274 -17.15 -7.33 -18.72
C HIS A 274 -15.81 -7.22 -19.47
N THR A 275 -14.70 -6.95 -18.79
CA THR A 275 -13.38 -6.83 -19.41
C THR A 275 -12.90 -8.17 -19.95
N MET A 276 -13.17 -9.26 -19.22
CA MET A 276 -12.81 -10.60 -19.69
C MET A 276 -13.66 -11.04 -20.89
N HIS A 277 -14.96 -10.74 -20.87
CA HIS A 277 -15.83 -10.98 -22.03
C HIS A 277 -15.38 -10.15 -23.23
N ALA A 278 -15.02 -8.87 -23.04
CA ALA A 278 -14.54 -8.00 -24.11
C ALA A 278 -13.23 -8.49 -24.73
N VAL A 279 -12.27 -8.99 -23.92
CA VAL A 279 -11.01 -9.56 -24.44
C VAL A 279 -11.26 -10.85 -25.21
N MET A 280 -12.04 -11.78 -24.65
CA MET A 280 -12.36 -13.05 -25.33
C MET A 280 -13.17 -12.82 -26.61
N PHE A 281 -14.09 -11.86 -26.59
CA PHE A 281 -14.85 -11.44 -27.76
C PHE A 281 -13.95 -10.77 -28.81
N SER A 282 -13.02 -9.89 -28.39
CA SER A 282 -12.07 -9.24 -29.31
C SER A 282 -11.14 -10.25 -29.97
N VAL A 283 -10.70 -11.29 -29.25
CA VAL A 283 -9.92 -12.39 -29.82
C VAL A 283 -10.72 -13.17 -30.85
N LEU A 284 -12.00 -13.46 -30.57
CA LEU A 284 -12.88 -14.16 -31.52
C LEU A 284 -13.23 -13.32 -32.75
N VAL A 285 -13.46 -12.02 -32.57
CA VAL A 285 -13.66 -11.07 -33.67
C VAL A 285 -12.39 -10.95 -34.50
N ALA A 286 -11.20 -10.89 -33.86
CA ALA A 286 -9.92 -10.89 -34.59
C ALA A 286 -9.74 -12.16 -35.44
N THR A 287 -10.19 -13.32 -34.97
CA THR A 287 -10.04 -14.59 -35.70
C THR A 287 -11.10 -14.80 -36.79
N HIS A 288 -12.29 -14.20 -36.66
CA HIS A 288 -13.43 -14.48 -37.55
C HIS A 288 -13.90 -13.30 -38.39
N THR A 289 -13.65 -12.08 -37.97
CA THR A 289 -14.06 -10.81 -38.61
C THR A 289 -13.04 -9.69 -38.36
N PRO A 290 -11.76 -9.86 -38.78
CA PRO A 290 -10.68 -8.93 -38.47
C PRO A 290 -10.92 -7.49 -39.00
N TRP A 291 -11.75 -7.34 -40.04
CA TRP A 291 -12.12 -6.05 -40.64
C TRP A 291 -12.97 -5.14 -39.74
N LEU A 292 -13.49 -5.63 -38.62
CA LEU A 292 -14.24 -4.84 -37.63
C LEU A 292 -13.35 -4.17 -36.57
N LEU A 293 -12.05 -4.45 -36.55
CA LEU A 293 -11.13 -3.84 -35.58
C LEU A 293 -10.66 -2.45 -36.04
N PRO A 294 -10.66 -1.42 -35.17
CA PRO A 294 -10.36 -0.04 -35.54
C PRO A 294 -8.90 0.23 -35.93
N TYR A 295 -8.04 -0.79 -35.93
CA TYR A 295 -6.63 -0.67 -36.31
C TYR A 295 -6.17 -1.90 -37.09
N HIS A 296 -6.78 -2.14 -38.25
CA HIS A 296 -6.10 -2.86 -39.31
C HIS A 296 -6.23 -2.03 -40.58
N SER A 297 -5.18 -1.25 -40.86
CA SER A 297 -4.88 -0.89 -42.24
C SER A 297 -4.85 -2.17 -43.07
N ALA A 298 -5.51 -2.09 -44.21
CA ALA A 298 -5.81 -3.17 -45.13
C ALA A 298 -4.68 -4.20 -45.27
N VAL A 299 -4.98 -5.45 -44.93
CA VAL A 299 -4.39 -6.59 -45.64
C VAL A 299 -5.56 -7.32 -46.26
N ASN A 300 -5.71 -7.10 -47.56
CA ASN A 300 -6.72 -7.72 -48.39
C ASN A 300 -6.36 -9.21 -48.54
N PRO A 301 -7.30 -10.17 -48.40
CA PRO A 301 -6.99 -11.60 -48.51
C PRO A 301 -6.63 -12.06 -49.94
N ALA A 302 -6.50 -11.13 -50.89
CA ALA A 302 -6.30 -11.42 -52.32
C ALA A 302 -4.82 -11.52 -52.75
N ASP A 303 -3.85 -11.24 -51.88
CA ASP A 303 -2.42 -11.24 -52.24
C ASP A 303 -1.64 -12.49 -51.80
N CYS A 304 -2.33 -13.57 -51.41
CA CYS A 304 -1.69 -14.88 -51.15
C CYS A 304 -1.70 -15.79 -52.38
N ASP A 305 -1.19 -15.30 -53.52
CA ASP A 305 -0.71 -16.14 -54.61
C ASP A 305 0.82 -16.07 -54.65
N LEU A 306 1.46 -17.00 -53.95
CA LEU A 306 2.90 -17.26 -54.11
C LEU A 306 3.09 -18.23 -55.28
N PRO A 307 3.74 -17.83 -56.39
CA PRO A 307 4.35 -18.80 -57.28
C PRO A 307 5.65 -19.28 -56.64
N SER A 308 5.71 -20.60 -56.43
CA SER A 308 6.94 -21.34 -56.17
C SER A 308 8.05 -20.95 -57.15
N ARG A 309 9.25 -20.61 -56.65
CA ARG A 309 10.55 -21.12 -57.14
C ARG A 309 11.75 -20.66 -56.29
N PRO A 310 12.87 -21.42 -56.35
CA PRO A 310 13.85 -21.54 -55.27
C PRO A 310 15.02 -20.57 -55.42
N GLY A 311 15.72 -20.31 -54.32
CA GLY A 311 17.11 -19.89 -54.40
C GLY A 311 17.63 -19.00 -53.27
N VAL A 312 18.64 -19.54 -52.58
CA VAL A 312 19.88 -18.85 -52.19
C VAL A 312 19.91 -18.09 -50.84
N ALA A 313 20.61 -18.75 -49.90
CA ALA A 313 21.68 -18.30 -48.98
C ALA A 313 21.43 -17.27 -47.85
N LEU A 314 21.58 -17.81 -46.63
CA LEU A 314 22.35 -17.34 -45.45
C LEU A 314 23.22 -16.06 -45.55
N CYS A 315 23.08 -15.20 -44.53
CA CYS A 315 24.10 -14.54 -43.66
C CYS A 315 23.43 -13.30 -43.02
N GLN A 316 23.45 -12.99 -41.72
CA GLN A 316 24.28 -13.35 -40.55
C GLN A 316 23.40 -13.77 -39.37
#